data_AF-A0A978U6Y1-F1
#
_entry.id   AF-A0A978U6Y1-F1
#
_cell.length_a   1.000
_cell.length_b   1.000
_cell.length_c   1.000
_cell.angle_alpha   90.00
_cell.angle_beta   90.00
_cell.angle_gamma   90.00
#
_symmetry.space_group_name_H-M   'P 1'
#
loop_
_entity.id
_entity.type
_entity.pdbx_description
1 polymer ?
#
loop_
_entity_poly.entity_id
_entity_poly.type
_entity_poly.pdbx_seq_one_letter_code
_entity_poly.pdbx_strand_id
1 'polypeptide(L)'
;MSQAANTEAASAIYRHFLDRRVQEPPEQIIERFRALFIAGKTYPDPLVQASLQQILASPNANRDFPFVLNRCCYILLNWWLISYPVATCRQATITLIALFDTLDDYSAESSFQQRLRSLVTQFRASDHYRVLQSYRQVLENGRKVRFSEDETIDQLVSRYYFMYPYYVKGMDSSELGYQALDRLQNEVETEYQRDLFDYSRHLVRSPSVRFIDNPTLLTDEQIRQALFHFSGKVEGDRTLKESATRLQIHCSQASSYRGVKQEIYRYLTDSLQHSPCPDYGKHQFNYWLEERLGATLHQFDRLQPSPHLRVKTGVQLIADLLCCPQLRGLPAAYPYSSDHAGQKNHLQFIDLISNLGATFTVGFLMKILLIVSDIKPGIAKLRGRLEQQLTFMFRYYESKFQGQVKWLIDCLENLLVAFTANFSRYNFSHIQ
;
A
#
# COMPACT_ATOMS: atom_id res chain seq x y z
N MET A 1 -24.23 16.24 -30.55
CA MET A 1 -23.21 15.87 -31.57
C MET A 1 -21.77 16.08 -31.09
N SER A 2 -21.42 17.14 -30.35
CA SER A 2 -20.02 17.38 -29.92
C SER A 2 -19.44 16.32 -28.96
N GLN A 3 -20.27 15.72 -28.10
CA GLN A 3 -19.80 14.73 -27.12
C GLN A 3 -19.41 13.40 -27.79
N ALA A 4 -20.15 12.94 -28.81
CA ALA A 4 -19.83 11.73 -29.57
C ALA A 4 -18.57 11.89 -30.43
N ALA A 5 -18.41 13.06 -31.06
CA ALA A 5 -17.22 13.39 -31.85
C ALA A 5 -15.95 13.48 -30.98
N ASN A 6 -16.06 13.94 -29.73
CA ASN A 6 -14.95 13.96 -28.78
C ASN A 6 -14.53 12.52 -28.36
N THR A 7 -15.51 11.60 -28.25
CA THR A 7 -15.25 10.18 -27.95
C THR A 7 -14.55 9.45 -29.10
N GLU A 8 -14.90 9.76 -30.36
CA GLU A 8 -14.25 9.17 -31.54
C GLU A 8 -12.81 9.67 -31.71
N ALA A 9 -12.58 10.98 -31.57
CA ALA A 9 -11.24 11.56 -31.63
C ALA A 9 -10.33 11.01 -30.53
N ALA A 10 -10.82 10.90 -29.30
CA ALA A 10 -10.08 10.27 -28.20
C ALA A 10 -9.78 8.80 -28.49
N SER A 11 -10.74 8.06 -29.07
CA SER A 11 -10.57 6.66 -29.44
C SER A 11 -9.47 6.45 -30.50
N ALA A 12 -9.31 7.38 -31.45
CA ALA A 12 -8.23 7.31 -32.43
C ALA A 12 -6.85 7.43 -31.76
N ILE A 13 -6.69 8.38 -30.83
CA ILE A 13 -5.46 8.53 -30.04
C ILE A 13 -5.18 7.28 -29.19
N TYR A 14 -6.20 6.73 -28.53
CA TYR A 14 -6.05 5.52 -27.73
C TYR A 14 -5.59 4.33 -28.58
N ARG A 15 -6.22 4.08 -29.74
CA ARG A 15 -5.82 3.01 -30.66
C ARG A 15 -4.37 3.18 -31.12
N HIS A 16 -3.98 4.41 -31.47
CA HIS A 16 -2.59 4.69 -31.85
C HIS A 16 -1.58 4.25 -30.77
N PHE A 17 -1.79 4.62 -29.51
CA PHE A 17 -0.90 4.19 -28.42
C PHE A 17 -1.02 2.68 -28.11
N LEU A 18 -2.20 2.09 -28.26
CA LEU A 18 -2.41 0.64 -28.13
C LEU A 18 -1.62 -0.16 -29.17
N ASP A 19 -1.51 0.34 -30.40
CA ASP A 19 -0.77 -0.31 -31.49
C ASP A 19 0.74 -0.07 -31.35
N ARG A 20 1.14 1.18 -31.08
CA ARG A 20 2.56 1.55 -30.98
C ARG A 20 3.26 0.92 -29.79
N ARG A 21 2.56 0.73 -28.65
CA ARG A 21 3.17 0.10 -27.46
C ARG A 21 3.66 -1.33 -27.67
N VAL A 22 3.15 -2.03 -28.69
CA VAL A 22 3.58 -3.39 -29.05
C VAL A 22 4.76 -3.37 -30.01
N GLN A 23 4.89 -2.32 -30.82
CA GLN A 23 5.84 -2.25 -31.94
C GLN A 23 7.13 -1.51 -31.59
N GLU A 24 7.06 -0.57 -30.64
CA GLU A 24 8.14 0.34 -30.32
C GLU A 24 8.64 0.14 -28.88
N PRO A 25 9.94 0.36 -28.60
CA PRO A 25 10.46 0.34 -27.25
C PRO A 25 9.99 1.57 -26.46
N PRO A 26 10.00 1.52 -25.11
CA PRO A 26 9.47 2.59 -24.27
C PRO A 26 10.06 3.97 -24.57
N GLU A 27 11.35 4.07 -24.87
CA GLU A 27 12.05 5.33 -25.15
C GLU A 27 11.46 6.05 -26.38
N GLN A 28 11.14 5.30 -27.43
CA GLN A 28 10.54 5.86 -28.65
C GLN A 28 9.10 6.32 -28.42
N ILE A 29 8.34 5.56 -27.64
CA ILE A 29 6.96 5.91 -27.31
C ILE A 29 6.90 7.14 -26.41
N ILE A 30 7.84 7.28 -25.46
CA ILE A 30 7.98 8.47 -24.62
C ILE A 30 8.27 9.69 -25.49
N GLU A 31 9.15 9.56 -26.48
CA GLU A 31 9.45 10.65 -27.41
C GLU A 31 8.22 11.05 -28.24
N ARG A 32 7.44 10.06 -28.72
CA ARG A 32 6.15 10.32 -29.37
C ARG A 32 5.17 11.03 -28.44
N PHE A 33 5.06 10.57 -27.20
CA PHE A 33 4.19 11.18 -26.19
C PHE A 33 4.60 12.64 -25.95
N ARG A 34 5.90 12.90 -25.80
CA ARG A 34 6.47 14.25 -25.67
C ARG A 34 6.13 15.12 -26.87
N ALA A 35 6.35 14.63 -28.09
CA ALA A 35 6.06 15.37 -29.32
C ALA A 35 4.57 15.75 -29.43
N LEU A 36 3.68 14.83 -29.08
CA LEU A 36 2.23 15.00 -29.21
C LEU A 36 1.62 15.88 -28.10
N PHE A 37 1.93 15.62 -26.84
CA PHE A 37 1.24 16.23 -25.69
C PHE A 37 2.02 17.33 -24.98
N ILE A 38 3.35 17.37 -25.10
CA ILE A 38 4.19 18.33 -24.35
C ILE A 38 4.70 19.42 -25.28
N ALA A 39 5.45 19.04 -26.32
CA ALA A 39 6.04 19.97 -27.26
C ALA A 39 5.02 20.52 -28.28
N GLY A 40 3.92 19.80 -28.52
CA GLY A 40 2.90 20.18 -29.51
C GLY A 40 3.50 20.39 -30.91
N LYS A 41 4.45 19.53 -31.31
CA LYS A 41 5.14 19.58 -32.60
C LYS A 41 4.39 18.77 -33.64
N THR A 42 4.80 18.90 -34.91
CA THR A 42 4.32 18.04 -36.00
C THR A 42 4.48 16.57 -35.63
N TYR A 43 3.40 15.81 -35.69
CA TYR A 43 3.37 14.40 -35.32
C TYR A 43 3.37 13.53 -36.58
N PRO A 44 4.07 12.37 -36.61
CA PRO A 44 4.15 11.55 -37.82
C PRO A 44 2.81 11.03 -38.34
N ASP A 45 1.83 10.86 -37.46
CA ASP A 45 0.48 10.44 -37.84
C ASP A 45 -0.47 11.65 -37.92
N PRO A 46 -0.89 12.06 -39.13
CA PRO A 46 -1.74 13.24 -39.31
C PRO A 46 -3.15 13.04 -38.74
N LEU A 47 -3.65 11.80 -38.68
CA LEU A 47 -4.97 11.50 -38.14
C LEU A 47 -4.97 11.69 -36.62
N VAL A 48 -3.90 11.24 -35.95
CA VAL A 48 -3.72 11.46 -34.50
C VAL A 48 -3.57 12.95 -34.19
N GLN A 49 -2.82 13.69 -34.99
CA GLN A 49 -2.66 15.13 -34.82
C GLN A 49 -3.99 15.87 -35.01
N ALA A 50 -4.77 15.52 -36.04
CA ALA A 50 -6.11 16.09 -36.28
C ALA A 50 -7.09 15.74 -35.14
N SER A 51 -7.03 14.51 -34.63
CA SER A 51 -7.84 14.07 -33.49
C SER A 51 -7.53 14.87 -32.23
N LEU A 52 -6.24 15.15 -31.96
CA LEU A 52 -5.85 16.00 -30.85
C LEU A 52 -6.36 17.44 -31.03
N GLN A 53 -6.24 18.01 -32.23
CA GLN A 53 -6.78 19.34 -32.55
C GLN A 53 -8.29 19.42 -32.29
N GLN A 54 -9.04 18.40 -32.69
CA GLN A 54 -10.48 18.31 -32.46
C GLN A 54 -10.82 18.28 -30.95
N ILE A 55 -10.08 17.52 -30.15
CA ILE A 55 -10.27 17.47 -28.69
C ILE A 55 -9.99 18.83 -28.06
N LEU A 56 -8.90 19.49 -28.46
CA LEU A 56 -8.49 20.79 -27.90
C LEU A 56 -9.45 21.93 -28.28
N ALA A 57 -10.08 21.84 -29.46
CA ALA A 57 -11.09 22.79 -29.95
C ALA A 57 -12.49 22.54 -29.37
N SER A 58 -12.72 21.41 -28.69
CA SER A 58 -14.00 21.07 -28.08
C SER A 58 -14.39 22.06 -26.98
N PRO A 59 -15.68 22.45 -26.86
CA PRO A 59 -16.14 23.32 -25.76
C PRO A 59 -15.93 22.68 -24.38
N ASN A 60 -15.87 21.34 -24.32
CA ASN A 60 -15.65 20.58 -23.07
C ASN A 60 -14.19 20.21 -22.84
N ALA A 61 -13.23 20.74 -23.62
CA ALA A 61 -11.84 20.33 -23.56
C ALA A 61 -11.21 20.44 -22.15
N ASN A 62 -11.54 21.48 -21.38
CA ASN A 62 -11.05 21.64 -20.00
C ASN A 62 -11.46 20.48 -19.08
N ARG A 63 -12.64 19.90 -19.32
CA ARG A 63 -13.15 18.77 -18.55
C ARG A 63 -12.65 17.44 -19.11
N ASP A 64 -12.71 17.26 -20.42
CA ASP A 64 -12.53 15.95 -21.06
C ASP A 64 -11.04 15.63 -21.31
N PHE A 65 -10.20 16.62 -21.61
CA PHE A 65 -8.78 16.42 -21.94
C PHE A 65 -7.96 15.77 -20.81
N PRO A 66 -8.12 16.14 -19.52
CA PRO A 66 -7.46 15.46 -18.41
C PRO A 66 -7.69 13.94 -18.41
N PHE A 67 -8.91 13.48 -18.71
CA PHE A 67 -9.23 12.05 -18.80
C PHE A 67 -8.56 11.40 -20.00
N VAL A 68 -8.54 12.07 -21.15
CA VAL A 68 -7.86 11.56 -22.35
C VAL A 68 -6.37 11.36 -22.10
N LEU A 69 -5.72 12.38 -21.53
CA LEU A 69 -4.30 12.34 -21.23
C LEU A 69 -3.99 11.26 -20.17
N ASN A 70 -4.78 11.19 -19.10
CA ASN A 70 -4.69 10.16 -18.07
C ASN A 70 -4.76 8.76 -18.69
N ARG A 71 -5.77 8.52 -19.54
CA ARG A 71 -5.97 7.23 -20.20
C ARG A 71 -4.79 6.84 -21.08
N CYS A 72 -4.20 7.80 -21.80
CA CYS A 72 -3.00 7.55 -22.60
C CYS A 72 -1.82 7.13 -21.73
N CYS A 73 -1.60 7.77 -20.59
CA CYS A 73 -0.58 7.34 -19.63
C CYS A 73 -0.83 5.88 -19.17
N TYR A 74 -2.04 5.55 -18.72
CA TYR A 74 -2.36 4.19 -18.27
C TYR A 74 -2.25 3.11 -19.35
N ILE A 75 -2.55 3.43 -20.61
CA ILE A 75 -2.36 2.51 -21.74
C ILE A 75 -0.90 2.07 -21.83
N LEU A 76 0.03 2.99 -21.58
CA LEU A 76 1.47 2.75 -21.61
C LEU A 76 1.96 2.09 -20.32
N LEU A 77 1.63 2.66 -19.17
CA LEU A 77 2.09 2.18 -17.86
C LEU A 77 1.68 0.72 -17.60
N ASN A 78 0.40 0.40 -17.79
CA ASN A 78 -0.11 -0.94 -17.54
C ASN A 78 0.53 -1.97 -18.48
N TRP A 79 0.84 -1.57 -19.72
CA TRP A 79 1.53 -2.44 -20.66
C TRP A 79 2.99 -2.64 -20.26
N TRP A 80 3.72 -1.57 -19.93
CA TRP A 80 5.13 -1.68 -19.57
C TRP A 80 5.35 -2.54 -18.31
N LEU A 81 4.48 -2.39 -17.30
CA LEU A 81 4.51 -3.20 -16.08
C LEU A 81 4.31 -4.71 -16.34
N ILE A 82 3.57 -5.06 -17.40
CA ILE A 82 3.28 -6.47 -17.74
C ILE A 82 4.27 -7.02 -18.77
N SER A 83 4.76 -6.21 -19.70
CA SER A 83 5.50 -6.70 -20.86
C SER A 83 7.03 -6.58 -20.71
N TYR A 84 7.52 -5.77 -19.77
CA TYR A 84 8.94 -5.49 -19.60
C TYR A 84 9.46 -5.90 -18.21
N PRO A 85 10.78 -6.08 -18.04
CA PRO A 85 11.39 -6.23 -16.73
C PRO A 85 11.16 -4.98 -15.85
N VAL A 86 11.09 -5.17 -14.53
CA VAL A 86 10.84 -4.10 -13.55
C VAL A 86 11.78 -2.92 -13.72
N ALA A 87 13.07 -3.17 -13.97
CA ALA A 87 14.06 -2.10 -14.12
C ALA A 87 13.73 -1.18 -15.32
N THR A 88 13.43 -1.76 -16.48
CA THR A 88 13.03 -1.02 -17.68
C THR A 88 11.70 -0.30 -17.46
N CYS A 89 10.72 -0.98 -16.85
CA CYS A 89 9.44 -0.39 -16.56
C CYS A 89 9.53 0.81 -15.59
N ARG A 90 10.34 0.69 -14.52
CA ARG A 90 10.63 1.78 -13.58
C ARG A 90 11.14 3.00 -14.35
N GLN A 91 12.22 2.83 -15.11
CA GLN A 91 12.82 3.93 -15.86
C GLN A 91 11.84 4.58 -16.84
N ALA A 92 11.12 3.77 -17.61
CA ALA A 92 10.14 4.26 -18.58
C ALA A 92 9.00 5.05 -17.91
N THR A 93 8.46 4.55 -16.80
CA THR A 93 7.38 5.19 -16.03
C THR A 93 7.83 6.52 -15.45
N ILE A 94 9.00 6.53 -14.80
CA ILE A 94 9.59 7.75 -14.22
C ILE A 94 9.79 8.80 -15.31
N THR A 95 10.39 8.40 -16.43
CA THR A 95 10.68 9.30 -17.55
C THR A 95 9.40 9.85 -18.18
N LEU A 96 8.37 9.02 -18.39
CA LEU A 96 7.08 9.46 -18.92
C LEU A 96 6.42 10.51 -18.00
N ILE A 97 6.44 10.30 -16.69
CA ILE A 97 5.80 11.21 -15.74
C ILE A 97 6.62 12.50 -15.56
N ALA A 98 7.96 12.40 -15.60
CA ALA A 98 8.86 13.54 -15.55
C ALA A 98 8.70 14.49 -16.75
N LEU A 99 8.17 14.01 -17.89
CA LEU A 99 7.86 14.89 -19.03
C LEU A 99 6.94 16.06 -18.65
N PHE A 100 6.02 15.86 -17.71
CA PHE A 100 5.11 16.91 -17.28
C PHE A 100 5.81 18.01 -16.47
N ASP A 101 6.96 17.73 -15.88
CA ASP A 101 7.78 18.74 -15.17
C ASP A 101 8.54 19.63 -16.17
N THR A 102 8.88 19.10 -17.34
CA THR A 102 9.57 19.84 -18.42
C THR A 102 8.65 20.75 -19.24
N LEU A 103 7.37 20.85 -18.88
CA LEU A 103 6.40 21.66 -19.64
C LEU A 103 6.83 23.13 -19.77
N ASP A 104 7.56 23.63 -18.77
CA ASP A 104 7.98 25.02 -18.72
C ASP A 104 9.15 25.37 -19.64
N ASP A 105 9.89 24.35 -20.10
CA ASP A 105 11.06 24.49 -20.98
C ASP A 105 10.69 24.77 -22.45
N TYR A 106 9.42 24.60 -22.83
CA TYR A 106 8.95 24.71 -24.22
C TYR A 106 8.25 26.05 -24.49
N SER A 107 8.70 26.79 -25.51
CA SER A 107 8.00 27.99 -25.99
C SER A 107 6.69 27.62 -26.70
N ALA A 108 5.62 28.34 -26.38
CA ALA A 108 4.34 28.19 -27.07
C ALA A 108 4.21 29.27 -28.16
N GLU A 109 4.59 28.90 -29.39
CA GLU A 109 4.68 29.80 -30.54
C GLU A 109 3.34 29.94 -31.27
N SER A 110 2.47 28.92 -31.18
CA SER A 110 1.15 28.90 -31.81
C SER A 110 0.01 28.92 -30.79
N SER A 111 -1.16 29.41 -31.22
CA SER A 111 -2.40 29.37 -30.41
C SER A 111 -2.78 27.94 -29.99
N PHE A 112 -2.51 26.97 -30.87
CA PHE A 112 -2.65 25.55 -30.59
C PHE A 112 -1.77 25.10 -29.42
N GLN A 113 -0.47 25.42 -29.45
CA GLN A 113 0.47 25.06 -28.38
C GLN A 113 0.13 25.75 -27.07
N GLN A 114 -0.32 27.01 -27.10
CA GLN A 114 -0.78 27.73 -25.91
C GLN A 114 -2.00 27.03 -25.29
N ARG A 115 -2.97 26.60 -26.12
CA ARG A 115 -4.15 25.87 -25.66
C ARG A 115 -3.78 24.50 -25.07
N LEU A 116 -2.91 23.74 -25.73
CA LEU A 116 -2.40 22.47 -25.23
C LEU A 116 -1.69 22.64 -23.88
N ARG A 117 -0.76 23.60 -23.78
CA ARG A 117 -0.03 23.88 -22.53
C ARG A 117 -0.96 24.27 -21.39
N SER A 118 -1.97 25.10 -21.66
CA SER A 118 -3.00 25.45 -20.66
C SER A 118 -3.72 24.21 -20.13
N LEU A 119 -4.12 23.29 -21.01
CA LEU A 119 -4.82 22.06 -20.63
C LEU A 119 -3.91 21.04 -19.92
N VAL A 120 -2.64 20.92 -20.31
CA VAL A 120 -1.66 20.10 -19.58
C VAL A 120 -1.36 20.70 -18.20
N THR A 121 -1.34 22.02 -18.08
CA THR A 121 -1.19 22.69 -16.78
C THR A 121 -2.40 22.41 -15.87
N GLN A 122 -3.62 22.43 -16.41
CA GLN A 122 -4.81 22.01 -15.68
C GLN A 122 -4.74 20.53 -15.27
N PHE A 123 -4.23 19.66 -16.14
CA PHE A 123 -3.99 18.26 -15.82
C PHE A 123 -3.00 18.09 -14.66
N ARG A 124 -1.89 18.84 -14.63
CA ARG A 124 -0.93 18.84 -13.51
C ARG A 124 -1.58 19.21 -12.17
N ALA A 125 -2.62 20.03 -12.17
CA ALA A 125 -3.37 20.40 -10.97
C ALA A 125 -4.47 19.38 -10.59
N SER A 126 -4.74 18.38 -11.42
CA SER A 126 -5.84 17.42 -11.24
C SER A 126 -5.46 16.23 -10.36
N ASP A 127 -6.47 15.55 -9.81
CA ASP A 127 -6.28 14.31 -9.05
C ASP A 127 -5.71 13.17 -9.92
N HIS A 128 -5.93 13.21 -11.23
CA HIS A 128 -5.34 12.23 -12.16
C HIS A 128 -3.81 12.26 -12.13
N TYR A 129 -3.23 13.47 -12.18
CA TYR A 129 -1.78 13.62 -12.15
C TYR A 129 -1.20 13.26 -10.79
N ARG A 130 -1.91 13.53 -9.68
CA ARG A 130 -1.48 13.08 -8.33
C ARG A 130 -1.33 11.57 -8.25
N VAL A 131 -2.23 10.80 -8.89
CA VAL A 131 -2.11 9.34 -8.93
C VAL A 131 -0.90 8.90 -9.77
N LEU A 132 -0.63 9.56 -10.89
CA LEU A 132 0.59 9.31 -11.67
C LEU A 132 1.85 9.61 -10.84
N GLN A 133 1.87 10.71 -10.10
CA GLN A 133 2.97 11.00 -9.17
C GLN A 133 3.13 9.90 -8.11
N SER A 134 2.03 9.30 -7.64
CA SER A 134 2.09 8.15 -6.71
C SER A 134 2.75 6.92 -7.35
N TYR A 135 2.50 6.65 -8.64
CA TYR A 135 3.24 5.61 -9.39
C TYR A 135 4.74 5.90 -9.44
N ARG A 136 5.10 7.16 -9.73
CA ARG A 136 6.49 7.59 -9.79
C ARG A 136 7.19 7.39 -8.44
N GLN A 137 6.59 7.84 -7.34
CA GLN A 137 7.12 7.65 -5.97
C GLN A 137 7.38 6.17 -5.62
N VAL A 138 6.44 5.28 -5.98
CA VAL A 138 6.59 3.83 -5.78
C VAL A 138 7.78 3.25 -6.55
N LEU A 139 8.15 3.85 -7.68
CA LEU A 139 9.12 3.30 -8.63
C LEU A 139 10.51 3.96 -8.57
N GLU A 140 10.63 5.23 -8.18
CA GLU A 140 11.87 6.03 -8.25
C GLU A 140 13.00 5.51 -7.36
N ASN A 141 12.73 5.32 -6.06
CA ASN A 141 13.83 5.17 -5.10
C ASN A 141 14.19 3.70 -4.80
N GLY A 142 13.39 2.76 -5.29
CA GLY A 142 13.53 1.33 -5.01
C GLY A 142 13.60 1.01 -3.52
N ARG A 143 14.16 -0.16 -3.17
CA ARG A 143 14.29 -0.62 -1.77
C ARG A 143 15.63 -0.22 -1.11
N LYS A 144 16.39 0.73 -1.64
CA LYS A 144 17.71 1.07 -1.09
C LYS A 144 17.75 2.42 -0.36
N VAL A 145 16.59 3.08 -0.23
CA VAL A 145 16.46 4.32 0.54
C VAL A 145 16.85 4.06 1.99
N ARG A 146 17.77 4.88 2.49
CA ARG A 146 18.20 4.85 3.87
C ARG A 146 17.35 5.82 4.69
N PHE A 147 17.28 5.55 5.99
CA PHE A 147 16.64 6.48 6.91
C PHE A 147 17.42 7.79 6.98
N SER A 148 16.71 8.90 6.90
CA SER A 148 17.23 10.26 7.03
C SER A 148 16.25 11.11 7.82
N GLU A 149 16.67 11.67 8.95
CA GLU A 149 15.77 12.44 9.83
C GLU A 149 15.19 13.68 9.16
N ASP A 150 15.91 14.25 8.20
CA ASP A 150 15.55 15.50 7.50
C ASP A 150 14.71 15.27 6.24
N GLU A 151 14.52 14.02 5.82
CA GLU A 151 13.69 13.68 4.67
C GLU A 151 12.26 13.37 5.10
N THR A 152 11.30 13.58 4.21
CA THR A 152 9.90 13.21 4.43
C THR A 152 9.70 11.70 4.29
N ILE A 153 8.65 11.18 4.93
CA ILE A 153 8.39 9.73 4.91
C ILE A 153 7.95 9.23 3.51
N ASP A 154 7.39 10.09 2.66
CA ASP A 154 6.96 9.76 1.28
C ASP A 154 8.06 9.13 0.42
N GLN A 155 9.32 9.46 0.68
CA GLN A 155 10.46 8.87 0.00
C GLN A 155 10.64 7.37 0.28
N LEU A 156 10.05 6.87 1.38
CA LEU A 156 10.10 5.47 1.79
C LEU A 156 8.98 4.61 1.18
N VAL A 157 8.03 5.19 0.41
CA VAL A 157 6.90 4.43 -0.18
C VAL A 157 7.36 3.20 -0.93
N SER A 158 8.43 3.32 -1.74
CA SER A 158 9.00 2.24 -2.55
C SER A 158 9.62 1.09 -1.76
N ARG A 159 9.73 1.22 -0.42
CA ARG A 159 10.17 0.13 0.47
C ARG A 159 9.03 -0.81 0.85
N TYR A 160 7.81 -0.30 0.89
CA TYR A 160 6.66 -0.97 1.49
C TYR A 160 5.71 -1.52 0.42
N TYR A 161 6.12 -2.64 -0.20
CA TYR A 161 5.43 -3.26 -1.34
C TYR A 161 3.93 -3.51 -1.11
N PHE A 162 3.54 -3.83 0.13
CA PHE A 162 2.16 -4.14 0.49
C PHE A 162 1.21 -2.92 0.38
N MET A 163 1.77 -1.71 0.32
CA MET A 163 0.97 -0.49 0.16
C MET A 163 0.62 -0.19 -1.29
N TYR A 164 1.35 -0.73 -2.28
CA TYR A 164 1.24 -0.31 -3.68
C TYR A 164 -0.20 -0.35 -4.23
N PRO A 165 -0.99 -1.43 -4.01
CA PRO A 165 -2.35 -1.50 -4.55
C PRO A 165 -3.29 -0.44 -3.98
N TYR A 166 -3.01 0.05 -2.77
CA TYR A 166 -3.84 1.01 -2.05
C TYR A 166 -3.32 2.45 -2.19
N TYR A 167 -2.01 2.61 -2.36
CA TYR A 167 -1.34 3.90 -2.50
C TYR A 167 -1.59 4.50 -3.88
N VAL A 168 -1.55 3.64 -4.90
CA VAL A 168 -1.62 4.02 -6.31
C VAL A 168 -3.06 3.99 -6.87
N LYS A 169 -4.05 3.62 -6.07
CA LYS A 169 -5.43 3.41 -6.53
C LYS A 169 -6.08 4.72 -7.02
N GLY A 170 -6.05 4.93 -8.33
CA GLY A 170 -6.78 5.99 -9.03
C GLY A 170 -8.15 5.55 -9.57
N MET A 171 -8.90 6.50 -10.12
CA MET A 171 -10.26 6.29 -10.65
C MET A 171 -10.34 5.37 -11.89
N ASP A 172 -9.23 5.06 -12.57
CA ASP A 172 -9.17 4.27 -13.82
C ASP A 172 -8.52 2.88 -13.63
N SER A 173 -8.95 2.15 -12.60
CA SER A 173 -8.41 0.81 -12.30
C SER A 173 -8.95 -0.26 -13.28
N SER A 174 -8.35 -0.34 -14.47
CA SER A 174 -8.59 -1.47 -15.39
C SER A 174 -8.05 -2.79 -14.83
N GLU A 175 -8.58 -3.93 -15.24
CA GLU A 175 -8.08 -5.27 -14.84
C GLU A 175 -6.58 -5.43 -15.09
N LEU A 176 -6.09 -4.95 -16.24
CA LEU A 176 -4.66 -4.93 -16.57
C LEU A 176 -3.85 -4.08 -15.58
N GLY A 177 -4.41 -2.99 -15.07
CA GLY A 177 -3.76 -2.16 -14.06
C GLY A 177 -3.61 -2.88 -12.71
N TYR A 178 -4.62 -3.66 -12.31
CA TYR A 178 -4.53 -4.50 -11.12
C TYR A 178 -3.50 -5.61 -11.27
N GLN A 179 -3.48 -6.31 -12.41
CA GLN A 179 -2.50 -7.36 -12.70
C GLN A 179 -1.07 -6.80 -12.74
N ALA A 180 -0.89 -5.62 -13.31
CA ALA A 180 0.39 -4.92 -13.36
C ALA A 180 0.92 -4.59 -11.96
N LEU A 181 0.07 -4.05 -11.08
CA LEU A 181 0.45 -3.72 -9.70
C LEU A 181 0.71 -4.98 -8.86
N ASP A 182 -0.09 -6.03 -9.02
CA ASP A 182 0.10 -7.30 -8.33
C ASP A 182 1.43 -7.95 -8.72
N ARG A 183 1.78 -7.93 -10.02
CA ARG A 183 3.08 -8.41 -10.48
C ARG A 183 4.23 -7.64 -9.83
N LEU A 184 4.19 -6.30 -9.86
CA LEU A 184 5.20 -5.45 -9.26
C LEU A 184 5.36 -5.72 -7.76
N GLN A 185 4.24 -5.83 -7.03
CA GLN A 185 4.23 -6.14 -5.62
C GLN A 185 4.90 -7.50 -5.36
N ASN A 186 4.50 -8.55 -6.08
CA ASN A 186 5.01 -9.90 -5.90
C ASN A 186 6.51 -10.02 -6.19
N GLU A 187 7.01 -9.32 -7.21
CA GLU A 187 8.44 -9.29 -7.55
C GLU A 187 9.25 -8.61 -6.43
N VAL A 188 8.80 -7.45 -5.93
CA VAL A 188 9.46 -6.72 -4.83
C VAL A 188 9.38 -7.50 -3.51
N GLU A 189 8.24 -8.13 -3.23
CA GLU A 189 8.05 -9.01 -2.06
C GLU A 189 9.02 -10.20 -2.10
N THR A 190 9.13 -10.88 -3.24
CA THR A 190 10.03 -12.04 -3.40
C THR A 190 11.49 -11.66 -3.22
N GLU A 191 11.90 -10.51 -3.76
CA GLU A 191 13.24 -9.96 -3.58
C GLU A 191 13.52 -9.69 -2.10
N TYR A 192 12.59 -9.03 -1.39
CA TYR A 192 12.70 -8.77 0.05
C TYR A 192 12.78 -10.03 0.90
N GLN A 193 11.93 -11.02 0.63
CA GLN A 193 11.93 -12.26 1.39
C GLN A 193 13.27 -13.00 1.27
N ARG A 194 13.88 -13.00 0.08
CA ARG A 194 15.21 -13.57 -0.16
C ARG A 194 16.30 -12.81 0.59
N ASP A 195 16.33 -11.49 0.45
CA ASP A 195 17.35 -10.65 1.08
C ASP A 195 17.30 -10.78 2.61
N LEU A 196 16.09 -10.75 3.20
CA LEU A 196 15.91 -10.91 4.65
C LEU A 196 16.36 -12.28 5.12
N PHE A 197 16.07 -13.33 4.35
CA PHE A 197 16.52 -14.68 4.67
C PHE A 197 18.04 -14.80 4.66
N ASP A 198 18.70 -14.33 3.60
CA ASP A 198 20.16 -14.37 3.48
C ASP A 198 20.83 -13.52 4.56
N TYR A 199 20.29 -12.33 4.84
CA TYR A 199 20.76 -11.47 5.91
C TYR A 199 20.56 -12.11 7.29
N SER A 200 19.44 -12.78 7.54
CA SER A 200 19.19 -13.45 8.83
C SER A 200 20.19 -14.57 9.12
N ARG A 201 20.66 -15.28 8.08
CA ARG A 201 21.72 -16.30 8.22
C ARG A 201 23.07 -15.67 8.52
N HIS A 202 23.30 -14.45 8.03
CA HIS A 202 24.48 -13.67 8.37
C HIS A 202 24.44 -13.23 9.83
N LEU A 203 23.29 -12.79 10.35
CA LEU A 203 23.17 -12.36 11.75
C LEU A 203 23.50 -13.45 12.78
N VAL A 204 23.33 -14.74 12.42
CA VAL A 204 23.63 -15.89 13.29
C VAL A 204 25.06 -16.41 13.10
N ARG A 205 25.70 -16.15 11.94
CA ARG A 205 27.06 -16.61 11.63
C ARG A 205 28.06 -15.48 11.91
N SER A 206 29.17 -15.77 12.59
CA SER A 206 30.23 -14.77 12.83
C SER A 206 30.63 -14.02 11.54
N PRO A 207 31.00 -12.72 11.62
CA PRO A 207 31.04 -11.78 10.47
C PRO A 207 32.14 -12.02 9.42
N SER A 208 32.73 -13.21 9.35
CA SER A 208 34.00 -13.44 8.66
C SER A 208 33.92 -13.84 7.17
N VAL A 209 32.74 -13.81 6.49
CA VAL A 209 32.67 -14.42 5.14
C VAL A 209 32.00 -13.60 4.01
N ARG A 210 31.16 -12.58 4.24
CA ARG A 210 30.65 -11.67 3.18
C ARG A 210 29.84 -10.54 3.81
N PHE A 211 30.05 -9.31 3.38
CA PHE A 211 29.19 -8.17 3.72
C PHE A 211 27.87 -8.31 2.96
N ILE A 212 26.78 -8.59 3.67
CA ILE A 212 25.42 -8.63 3.11
C ILE A 212 24.70 -7.38 3.62
N ASP A 213 24.11 -6.61 2.71
CA ASP A 213 23.37 -5.40 3.06
C ASP A 213 22.11 -5.74 3.87
N ASN A 214 21.84 -4.95 4.91
CA ASN A 214 20.60 -5.04 5.68
C ASN A 214 19.41 -4.60 4.79
N PRO A 215 18.41 -5.46 4.54
CA PRO A 215 17.26 -5.11 3.70
C PRO A 215 16.22 -4.23 4.42
N THR A 216 16.37 -4.01 5.72
CA THR A 216 15.44 -3.26 6.59
C THR A 216 16.05 -1.94 7.07
N LEU A 217 15.24 -1.09 7.68
CA LEU A 217 15.71 0.10 8.43
C LEU A 217 15.90 -0.17 9.94
N LEU A 218 15.72 -1.42 10.37
CA LEU A 218 15.92 -1.84 11.75
C LEU A 218 17.40 -2.16 12.00
N THR A 219 17.85 -1.97 13.24
CA THR A 219 19.18 -2.44 13.67
C THR A 219 19.25 -3.96 13.72
N ASP A 220 20.45 -4.54 13.64
CA ASP A 220 20.68 -5.99 13.76
C ASP A 220 19.96 -6.59 14.96
N GLU A 221 20.00 -5.91 16.11
CA GLU A 221 19.34 -6.36 17.33
C GLU A 221 17.82 -6.32 17.22
N GLN A 222 17.26 -5.25 16.66
CA GLN A 222 15.82 -5.15 16.41
C GLN A 222 15.34 -6.23 15.43
N ILE A 223 16.14 -6.57 14.41
CA ILE A 223 15.82 -7.65 13.46
C ILE A 223 15.82 -9.00 14.16
N ARG A 224 16.82 -9.30 15.00
CA ARG A 224 16.85 -10.54 15.79
C ARG A 224 15.63 -10.63 16.69
N GLN A 225 15.31 -9.57 17.42
CA GLN A 225 14.13 -9.50 18.29
C GLN A 225 12.83 -9.71 17.51
N ALA A 226 12.68 -9.05 16.35
CA ALA A 226 11.53 -9.21 15.49
C ALA A 226 11.40 -10.64 14.94
N LEU A 227 12.49 -11.20 14.41
CA LEU A 227 12.48 -12.55 13.89
C LEU A 227 12.20 -13.58 14.98
N PHE A 228 12.81 -13.43 16.17
CA PHE A 228 12.49 -14.26 17.33
C PHE A 228 11.02 -14.12 17.74
N HIS A 229 10.48 -12.90 17.75
CA HIS A 229 9.08 -12.68 18.10
C HIS A 229 8.08 -13.31 17.12
N PHE A 230 8.38 -13.25 15.82
CA PHE A 230 7.45 -13.71 14.77
C PHE A 230 7.63 -15.17 14.36
N SER A 231 8.78 -15.79 14.68
CA SER A 231 9.09 -17.19 14.33
C SER A 231 9.38 -18.09 15.53
N GLY A 232 9.67 -17.50 16.69
CA GLY A 232 10.00 -18.17 17.95
C GLY A 232 8.81 -18.42 18.86
N LYS A 233 9.11 -19.02 20.01
CA LYS A 233 8.18 -19.23 21.11
C LYS A 233 8.21 -18.02 22.03
N VAL A 234 7.16 -17.20 21.98
CA VAL A 234 7.09 -15.92 22.71
C VAL A 234 5.90 -15.81 23.65
N GLU A 235 4.96 -16.74 23.58
CA GLU A 235 3.82 -16.82 24.49
C GLU A 235 3.97 -18.03 25.42
N GLY A 236 4.92 -17.92 26.36
CA GLY A 236 5.39 -19.07 27.12
C GLY A 236 6.15 -20.04 26.20
N ASP A 237 5.69 -21.28 26.11
CA ASP A 237 6.32 -22.32 25.28
C ASP A 237 5.66 -22.46 23.88
N ARG A 238 4.96 -21.42 23.41
CA ARG A 238 4.19 -21.44 22.15
C ARG A 238 4.57 -20.32 21.20
N THR A 239 4.47 -20.64 19.91
CA THR A 239 4.50 -19.70 18.78
C THR A 239 3.13 -19.04 18.58
N LEU A 240 3.09 -17.90 17.87
CA LEU A 240 1.84 -17.23 17.51
C LEU A 240 0.87 -18.15 16.73
N LYS A 241 1.41 -19.03 15.87
CA LYS A 241 0.61 -19.99 15.08
C LYS A 241 -0.01 -21.06 15.97
N GLU A 242 0.72 -21.59 16.95
CA GLU A 242 0.20 -22.57 17.91
C GLU A 242 -0.89 -21.98 18.80
N SER A 243 -0.69 -20.75 19.28
CA SER A 243 -1.72 -20.03 20.04
C SER A 243 -3.00 -19.80 19.22
N ALA A 244 -2.86 -19.47 17.93
CA ALA A 244 -4.01 -19.31 17.04
C ALA A 244 -4.76 -20.63 16.80
N THR A 245 -4.06 -21.75 16.61
CA THR A 245 -4.69 -23.08 16.49
C THR A 245 -5.51 -23.41 17.74
N ARG A 246 -5.01 -23.07 18.93
CA ARG A 246 -5.74 -23.27 20.18
C ARG A 246 -6.99 -22.39 20.26
N LEU A 247 -6.91 -21.14 19.83
CA LEU A 247 -8.08 -20.25 19.72
C LEU A 247 -9.16 -20.89 18.82
N GLN A 248 -8.78 -21.48 17.68
CA GLN A 248 -9.75 -22.10 16.76
C GLN A 248 -10.51 -23.25 17.43
N ILE A 249 -9.80 -24.11 18.18
CA ILE A 249 -10.40 -25.21 18.93
C ILE A 249 -11.43 -24.66 19.92
N HIS A 250 -11.07 -23.64 20.71
CA HIS A 250 -12.00 -23.03 21.66
C HIS A 250 -13.18 -22.33 20.98
N CYS A 251 -12.95 -21.64 19.87
CA CYS A 251 -14.02 -21.02 19.09
C CYS A 251 -15.00 -22.04 18.51
N SER A 252 -14.53 -23.23 18.15
CA SER A 252 -15.39 -24.32 17.64
C SER A 252 -16.27 -24.95 18.73
N GLN A 253 -15.86 -24.85 19.99
CA GLN A 253 -16.59 -25.36 21.15
C GLN A 253 -17.57 -24.33 21.74
N ALA A 254 -17.48 -23.07 21.33
CA ALA A 254 -18.36 -22.01 21.81
C ALA A 254 -19.81 -22.25 21.35
N SER A 255 -20.76 -22.18 22.27
CA SER A 255 -22.19 -22.37 21.99
C SER A 255 -22.87 -21.14 21.38
N SER A 256 -22.20 -19.99 21.38
CA SER A 256 -22.73 -18.71 20.90
C SER A 256 -21.62 -17.81 20.37
N TYR A 257 -21.98 -16.86 19.50
CA TYR A 257 -21.04 -15.88 19.00
C TYR A 257 -20.47 -14.96 20.10
N ARG A 258 -21.23 -14.69 21.16
CA ARG A 258 -20.70 -14.01 22.36
C ARG A 258 -19.56 -14.81 23.00
N GLY A 259 -19.69 -16.14 23.09
CA GLY A 259 -18.63 -17.02 23.56
C GLY A 259 -17.37 -16.93 22.69
N VAL A 260 -17.54 -16.91 21.36
CA VAL A 260 -16.42 -16.69 20.42
C VAL A 260 -15.71 -15.36 20.68
N LYS A 261 -16.46 -14.28 20.92
CA LYS A 261 -15.85 -12.97 21.25
C LYS A 261 -15.05 -13.00 22.56
N GLN A 262 -15.52 -13.76 23.56
CA GLN A 262 -14.78 -13.96 24.80
C GLN A 262 -13.49 -14.78 24.60
N GLU A 263 -13.51 -15.80 23.73
CA GLU A 263 -12.31 -16.54 23.35
C GLU A 263 -11.29 -15.65 22.62
N ILE A 264 -11.76 -14.80 21.69
CA ILE A 264 -10.92 -13.82 20.99
C ILE A 264 -10.32 -12.83 21.99
N TYR A 265 -11.12 -12.29 22.91
CA TYR A 265 -10.65 -11.40 23.96
C TYR A 265 -9.53 -12.07 24.78
N ARG A 266 -9.79 -13.27 25.32
CA ARG A 266 -8.79 -14.02 26.09
C ARG A 266 -7.51 -14.23 25.29
N TYR A 267 -7.62 -14.72 24.06
CA TYR A 267 -6.47 -14.92 23.18
C TYR A 267 -5.64 -13.65 22.97
N LEU A 268 -6.27 -12.50 22.71
CA LEU A 268 -5.57 -11.23 22.49
C LEU A 268 -4.95 -10.67 23.79
N THR A 269 -5.61 -10.85 24.94
CA THR A 269 -5.09 -10.37 26.23
C THR A 269 -4.00 -11.25 26.83
N ASP A 270 -3.96 -12.55 26.50
CA ASP A 270 -2.94 -13.50 26.99
C ASP A 270 -1.52 -13.02 26.62
N SER A 271 -1.33 -12.52 25.39
CA SER A 271 -0.05 -11.93 24.97
C SER A 271 0.37 -10.71 25.77
N LEU A 272 -0.59 -9.90 26.25
CA LEU A 272 -0.28 -8.68 27.00
C LEU A 272 0.34 -9.01 28.36
N GLN A 273 -0.01 -10.16 28.95
CA GLN A 273 0.59 -10.63 30.20
C GLN A 273 2.09 -10.96 30.02
N HIS A 274 2.48 -11.37 28.82
CA HIS A 274 3.86 -11.68 28.45
C HIS A 274 4.56 -10.52 27.73
N SER A 275 3.95 -9.34 27.70
CA SER A 275 4.52 -8.16 27.05
C SER A 275 5.61 -7.50 27.91
N PRO A 276 6.44 -6.61 27.34
CA PRO A 276 7.42 -5.83 28.10
C PRO A 276 6.82 -5.00 29.24
N CYS A 277 5.52 -4.69 29.16
CA CYS A 277 4.78 -3.96 30.19
C CYS A 277 3.48 -4.70 30.54
N PRO A 278 3.52 -5.74 31.39
CA PRO A 278 2.36 -6.57 31.72
C PRO A 278 1.19 -5.79 32.34
N ASP A 279 1.48 -4.67 32.98
CA ASP A 279 0.47 -3.82 33.59
C ASP A 279 -0.24 -2.90 32.59
N TYR A 280 0.33 -2.64 31.40
CA TYR A 280 -0.28 -1.79 30.38
C TYR A 280 -1.72 -2.24 30.03
N GLY A 281 -1.90 -3.54 29.81
CA GLY A 281 -3.21 -4.11 29.50
C GLY A 281 -4.26 -3.85 30.59
N LYS A 282 -3.86 -3.89 31.87
CA LYS A 282 -4.78 -3.76 33.02
C LYS A 282 -5.39 -2.37 33.17
N HIS A 283 -4.82 -1.34 32.54
CA HIS A 283 -5.23 0.05 32.75
C HIS A 283 -6.33 0.48 31.77
N GLN A 284 -6.01 0.63 30.48
CA GLN A 284 -6.95 1.20 29.49
C GLN A 284 -7.19 0.28 28.29
N PHE A 285 -6.16 -0.44 27.84
CA PHE A 285 -6.24 -1.18 26.60
C PHE A 285 -7.19 -2.40 26.66
N ASN A 286 -7.19 -3.17 27.75
CA ASN A 286 -8.11 -4.31 27.88
C ASN A 286 -9.57 -3.84 27.92
N TYR A 287 -9.85 -2.72 28.59
CA TYR A 287 -11.18 -2.13 28.63
C TYR A 287 -11.62 -1.68 27.23
N TRP A 288 -10.75 -0.98 26.50
CA TRP A 288 -11.01 -0.60 25.11
C TRP A 288 -11.30 -1.83 24.24
N LEU A 289 -10.50 -2.90 24.36
CA LEU A 289 -10.69 -4.13 23.58
C LEU A 289 -12.01 -4.83 23.92
N GLU A 290 -12.36 -4.92 25.21
CA GLU A 290 -13.62 -5.49 25.68
C GLU A 290 -14.82 -4.70 25.16
N GLU A 291 -14.79 -3.36 25.24
CA GLU A 291 -15.82 -2.48 24.72
C GLU A 291 -16.00 -2.65 23.21
N ARG A 292 -14.90 -2.67 22.44
CA ARG A 292 -14.93 -2.82 20.98
C ARG A 292 -15.46 -4.19 20.56
N LEU A 293 -15.02 -5.26 21.20
CA LEU A 293 -15.54 -6.60 20.96
C LEU A 293 -17.03 -6.69 21.33
N GLY A 294 -17.43 -6.12 22.47
CA GLY A 294 -18.82 -6.07 22.93
C GLY A 294 -19.73 -5.40 21.91
N ALA A 295 -19.34 -4.21 21.43
CA ALA A 295 -20.12 -3.43 20.45
C ALA A 295 -20.16 -4.09 19.06
N THR A 296 -19.10 -4.79 18.66
CA THR A 296 -18.98 -5.42 17.34
C THR A 296 -20.03 -6.51 17.15
N LEU A 297 -20.93 -6.32 16.18
CA LEU A 297 -21.91 -7.33 15.76
C LEU A 297 -22.79 -7.87 16.92
N HIS A 298 -23.10 -7.02 17.90
CA HIS A 298 -23.87 -7.38 19.10
C HIS A 298 -25.23 -8.05 18.79
N GLN A 299 -25.85 -7.71 17.64
CA GLN A 299 -27.11 -8.32 17.22
C GLN A 299 -26.98 -9.83 16.90
N PHE A 300 -25.76 -10.34 16.72
CA PHE A 300 -25.50 -11.76 16.44
C PHE A 300 -25.07 -12.55 17.68
N ASP A 301 -24.99 -11.94 18.87
CA ASP A 301 -24.38 -12.55 20.07
C ASP A 301 -24.98 -13.87 20.51
N ARG A 302 -26.31 -14.02 20.33
CA ARG A 302 -27.06 -15.21 20.72
C ARG A 302 -27.08 -16.29 19.64
N LEU A 303 -26.57 -15.99 18.45
CA LEU A 303 -26.59 -16.91 17.32
C LEU A 303 -25.40 -17.86 17.37
N GLN A 304 -25.53 -18.97 16.65
CA GLN A 304 -24.45 -19.94 16.48
C GLN A 304 -23.24 -19.30 15.80
N PRO A 305 -22.01 -19.64 16.23
CA PRO A 305 -20.79 -19.18 15.60
C PRO A 305 -20.77 -19.45 14.09
N SER A 306 -20.44 -18.43 13.31
CA SER A 306 -20.17 -18.57 11.88
C SER A 306 -18.76 -18.11 11.56
N PRO A 307 -18.01 -18.82 10.70
CA PRO A 307 -16.71 -18.37 10.19
C PRO A 307 -16.73 -16.93 9.65
N HIS A 308 -17.83 -16.54 9.01
CA HIS A 308 -18.02 -15.19 8.45
C HIS A 308 -18.07 -14.11 9.54
N LEU A 309 -18.64 -14.40 10.70
CA LEU A 309 -18.70 -13.47 11.81
C LEU A 309 -17.32 -13.24 12.40
N ARG A 310 -16.47 -14.29 12.53
CA ARG A 310 -15.07 -14.14 12.94
C ARG A 310 -14.26 -13.24 11.99
N VAL A 311 -14.42 -13.44 10.68
CA VAL A 311 -13.80 -12.58 9.66
C VAL A 311 -14.26 -11.13 9.81
N LYS A 312 -15.56 -10.87 9.98
CA LYS A 312 -16.06 -9.51 10.20
C LYS A 312 -15.54 -8.91 11.51
N THR A 313 -15.44 -9.68 12.60
CA THR A 313 -14.84 -9.22 13.85
C THR A 313 -13.41 -8.75 13.63
N GLY A 314 -12.57 -9.58 12.98
CA GLY A 314 -11.17 -9.23 12.73
C GLY A 314 -11.01 -7.99 11.85
N VAL A 315 -11.83 -7.86 10.79
CA VAL A 315 -11.85 -6.66 9.94
C VAL A 315 -12.21 -5.40 10.74
N GLN A 316 -13.20 -5.49 11.63
CA GLN A 316 -13.63 -4.38 12.47
C GLN A 316 -12.55 -4.01 13.48
N LEU A 317 -11.91 -4.98 14.13
CA LEU A 317 -10.80 -4.73 15.07
C LEU A 317 -9.64 -4.02 14.40
N ILE A 318 -9.24 -4.44 13.19
CA ILE A 318 -8.18 -3.77 12.42
C ILE A 318 -8.60 -2.33 12.07
N ALA A 319 -9.85 -2.14 11.64
CA ALA A 319 -10.38 -0.82 11.30
C ALA A 319 -10.43 0.12 12.51
N ASP A 320 -10.83 -0.40 13.67
CA ASP A 320 -10.93 0.37 14.90
C ASP A 320 -9.56 0.68 15.48
N LEU A 321 -8.62 -0.27 15.47
CA LEU A 321 -7.28 -0.05 15.99
C LEU A 321 -6.47 0.90 15.11
N LEU A 322 -6.50 0.73 13.79
CA LEU A 322 -5.68 1.53 12.84
C LEU A 322 -6.46 2.71 12.24
N CYS A 323 -7.47 3.19 12.96
CA CYS A 323 -8.29 4.31 12.51
C CYS A 323 -7.42 5.57 12.42
N CYS A 324 -7.44 6.27 11.28
CA CYS A 324 -6.73 7.54 11.10
C CYS A 324 -7.72 8.71 11.06
N PRO A 325 -7.42 9.84 11.72
CA PRO A 325 -8.21 11.05 11.58
C PRO A 325 -8.13 11.59 10.15
N GLN A 326 -9.23 12.21 9.69
CA GLN A 326 -9.50 12.67 8.31
C GLN A 326 -8.25 12.96 7.44
N LEU A 327 -8.12 12.20 6.35
CA LEU A 327 -7.33 12.60 5.19
C LEU A 327 -8.17 13.56 4.34
N ARG A 328 -7.85 14.86 4.34
CA ARG A 328 -8.48 15.82 3.41
C ARG A 328 -8.09 15.42 1.97
N GLY A 329 -9.09 15.25 1.10
CA GLY A 329 -8.88 15.13 -0.36
C GLY A 329 -8.97 13.71 -0.95
N LEU A 330 -9.32 12.69 -0.18
CA LEU A 330 -9.63 11.36 -0.72
C LEU A 330 -11.14 11.18 -0.94
N PRO A 331 -11.57 10.47 -2.01
CA PRO A 331 -12.98 10.35 -2.37
C PRO A 331 -13.83 9.71 -1.27
N ALA A 332 -15.09 10.14 -1.15
CA ALA A 332 -16.07 9.77 -0.12
C ALA A 332 -16.44 8.27 -0.01
N ALA A 333 -15.80 7.38 -0.80
CA ALA A 333 -15.99 5.94 -0.78
C ALA A 333 -15.24 5.24 0.38
N TYR A 334 -14.47 5.98 1.18
CA TYR A 334 -13.74 5.44 2.32
C TYR A 334 -14.53 5.66 3.62
N PRO A 335 -14.59 4.66 4.51
CA PRO A 335 -15.27 4.80 5.80
C PRO A 335 -14.43 5.68 6.72
N TYR A 336 -14.65 6.99 6.66
CA TYR A 336 -14.09 7.95 7.61
C TYR A 336 -15.00 8.04 8.82
N SER A 337 -14.41 8.12 10.02
CA SER A 337 -15.13 8.69 11.16
C SER A 337 -14.72 10.17 11.25
N SER A 338 -15.67 11.06 11.04
CA SER A 338 -15.55 12.51 11.31
C SER A 338 -15.53 12.82 12.80
N ASP A 339 -15.55 11.79 13.65
CA ASP A 339 -15.98 11.88 15.03
C ASP A 339 -14.78 11.75 15.97
N HIS A 340 -14.89 12.32 17.16
CA HIS A 340 -13.92 12.19 18.24
C HIS A 340 -13.48 10.73 18.54
N ALA A 341 -14.31 9.75 18.18
CA ALA A 341 -14.00 8.33 18.30
C ALA A 341 -12.82 7.88 17.43
N GLY A 342 -12.69 8.39 16.19
CA GLY A 342 -11.58 8.06 15.29
C GLY A 342 -10.25 8.60 15.80
N GLN A 343 -10.26 9.82 16.34
CA GLN A 343 -9.08 10.42 16.96
C GLN A 343 -8.63 9.66 18.22
N LYS A 344 -9.58 9.25 19.08
CA LYS A 344 -9.27 8.44 20.27
C LYS A 344 -8.65 7.09 19.89
N ASN A 345 -9.18 6.44 18.87
CA ASN A 345 -8.67 5.16 18.39
C ASN A 345 -7.26 5.28 17.80
N HIS A 346 -6.98 6.32 17.01
CA HIS A 346 -5.64 6.61 16.51
C HIS A 346 -4.62 6.78 17.64
N LEU A 347 -5.01 7.53 18.68
CA LEU A 347 -4.18 7.72 19.87
C LEU A 347 -3.97 6.39 20.62
N GLN A 348 -4.97 5.51 20.67
CA GLN A 348 -4.83 4.19 21.29
C GLN A 348 -3.77 3.32 20.60
N PHE A 349 -3.66 3.41 19.27
CA PHE A 349 -2.61 2.70 18.53
C PHE A 349 -1.22 3.29 18.77
N ILE A 350 -1.12 4.62 18.76
CA ILE A 350 0.13 5.31 19.11
C ILE A 350 0.56 4.95 20.54
N ASP A 351 -0.38 4.93 21.49
CA ASP A 351 -0.15 4.54 22.88
C ASP A 351 0.33 3.08 22.97
N LEU A 352 -0.28 2.16 22.22
CA LEU A 352 0.16 0.77 22.13
C LEU A 352 1.61 0.64 21.65
N ILE A 353 1.97 1.31 20.56
CA ILE A 353 3.34 1.31 20.03
C ILE A 353 4.31 1.96 21.02
N SER A 354 3.92 3.07 21.65
CA SER A 354 4.81 3.83 22.53
C SER A 354 5.13 3.06 23.82
N ASN A 355 4.18 2.27 24.33
CA ASN A 355 4.35 1.51 25.57
C ASN A 355 4.92 0.09 25.35
N LEU A 356 4.54 -0.59 24.27
CA LEU A 356 4.92 -1.99 24.03
C LEU A 356 6.00 -2.15 22.95
N GLY A 357 6.28 -1.10 22.19
CA GLY A 357 7.19 -1.12 21.05
C GLY A 357 6.55 -1.64 19.77
N ALA A 358 7.23 -1.37 18.65
CA ALA A 358 6.76 -1.74 17.31
C ALA A 358 6.66 -3.26 17.12
N THR A 359 7.66 -4.04 17.58
CA THR A 359 7.68 -5.49 17.42
C THR A 359 6.48 -6.17 18.07
N PHE A 360 6.20 -5.85 19.34
CA PHE A 360 5.08 -6.42 20.06
C PHE A 360 3.74 -5.96 19.45
N THR A 361 3.62 -4.69 19.09
CA THR A 361 2.39 -4.15 18.48
C THR A 361 2.08 -4.84 17.15
N VAL A 362 3.09 -5.06 16.30
CA VAL A 362 2.93 -5.85 15.09
C VAL A 362 2.60 -7.31 15.42
N GLY A 363 3.18 -7.89 16.48
CA GLY A 363 2.79 -9.22 16.98
C GLY A 363 1.31 -9.29 17.33
N PHE A 364 0.77 -8.27 18.00
CA PHE A 364 -0.65 -8.15 18.29
C PHE A 364 -1.50 -8.05 17.01
N LEU A 365 -1.09 -7.25 16.02
CA LEU A 365 -1.75 -7.20 14.71
C LEU A 365 -1.73 -8.56 14.01
N MET A 366 -0.61 -9.28 14.07
CA MET A 366 -0.49 -10.64 13.54
C MET A 366 -1.46 -11.60 14.23
N LYS A 367 -1.65 -11.48 15.55
CA LYS A 367 -2.64 -12.28 16.26
C LYS A 367 -4.06 -12.01 15.76
N ILE A 368 -4.41 -10.76 15.48
CA ILE A 368 -5.72 -10.42 14.89
C ILE A 368 -5.88 -11.08 13.52
N LEU A 369 -4.85 -11.04 12.66
CA LEU A 369 -4.88 -11.75 11.36
C LEU A 369 -5.11 -13.25 11.55
N LEU A 370 -4.50 -13.84 12.57
CA LEU A 370 -4.55 -15.27 12.84
C LEU A 370 -5.85 -15.75 13.52
N ILE A 371 -6.77 -14.86 13.91
CA ILE A 371 -8.13 -15.22 14.40
C ILE A 371 -8.87 -16.12 13.41
N VAL A 372 -8.58 -15.94 12.12
CA VAL A 372 -9.22 -16.66 11.01
C VAL A 372 -8.22 -17.51 10.23
N SER A 373 -7.17 -18.00 10.89
CA SER A 373 -6.11 -18.76 10.22
C SER A 373 -6.59 -20.09 9.61
N ASP A 374 -7.76 -20.59 10.00
CA ASP A 374 -8.46 -21.75 9.41
C ASP A 374 -9.28 -21.39 8.15
N ILE A 375 -9.50 -20.10 7.89
CA ILE A 375 -10.36 -19.59 6.82
C ILE A 375 -9.48 -18.86 5.79
N LYS A 376 -8.99 -19.59 4.77
CA LYS A 376 -8.12 -19.02 3.72
C LYS A 376 -8.59 -17.68 3.13
N PRO A 377 -9.85 -17.52 2.65
CA PRO A 377 -10.30 -16.21 2.15
C PRO A 377 -10.42 -15.15 3.25
N GLY A 378 -10.57 -15.57 4.51
CA GLY A 378 -10.59 -14.71 5.68
C GLY A 378 -9.24 -14.04 5.93
N ILE A 379 -8.14 -14.82 5.91
CA ILE A 379 -6.78 -14.28 6.09
C ILE A 379 -6.47 -13.22 5.04
N ALA A 380 -6.72 -13.53 3.75
CA ALA A 380 -6.47 -12.59 2.66
C ALA A 380 -7.26 -11.28 2.84
N LYS A 381 -8.53 -11.38 3.29
CA LYS A 381 -9.37 -10.22 3.56
C LYS A 381 -8.86 -9.37 4.73
N LEU A 382 -8.43 -10.00 5.82
CA LEU A 382 -7.87 -9.29 6.97
C LEU A 382 -6.53 -8.64 6.63
N ARG A 383 -5.65 -9.36 5.91
CA ARG A 383 -4.37 -8.82 5.42
C ARG A 383 -4.60 -7.61 4.53
N GLY A 384 -5.47 -7.71 3.53
CA GLY A 384 -5.79 -6.58 2.66
C GLY A 384 -6.37 -5.38 3.42
N ARG A 385 -7.19 -5.63 4.47
CA ARG A 385 -7.67 -4.55 5.34
C ARG A 385 -6.55 -3.89 6.13
N LEU A 386 -5.62 -4.66 6.68
CA LEU A 386 -4.45 -4.17 7.41
C LEU A 386 -3.57 -3.30 6.51
N GLU A 387 -3.20 -3.82 5.34
CA GLU A 387 -2.39 -3.11 4.34
C GLU A 387 -3.06 -1.80 3.91
N GLN A 388 -4.38 -1.83 3.69
CA GLN A 388 -5.16 -0.64 3.37
C GLN A 388 -5.12 0.41 4.48
N GLN A 389 -5.36 0.03 5.74
CA GLN A 389 -5.36 0.98 6.85
C GLN A 389 -3.98 1.59 7.09
N LEU A 390 -2.92 0.79 7.00
CA LEU A 390 -1.55 1.30 7.12
C LEU A 390 -1.17 2.23 5.97
N THR A 391 -1.66 1.95 4.76
CA THR A 391 -1.48 2.87 3.63
C THR A 391 -2.14 4.22 3.90
N PHE A 392 -3.32 4.24 4.50
CA PHE A 392 -3.96 5.50 4.88
C PHE A 392 -3.18 6.23 5.97
N MET A 393 -2.70 5.50 6.98
CA MET A 393 -1.86 6.07 8.03
C MET A 393 -0.58 6.68 7.46
N PHE A 394 0.07 5.97 6.53
CA PHE A 394 1.25 6.47 5.83
C PHE A 394 0.95 7.76 5.08
N ARG A 395 -0.13 7.81 4.30
CA ARG A 395 -0.55 9.03 3.59
C ARG A 395 -0.87 10.20 4.52
N TYR A 396 -1.37 9.91 5.72
CA TYR A 396 -1.66 10.96 6.72
C TYR A 396 -0.37 11.62 7.22
N TYR A 397 0.71 10.85 7.31
CA TYR A 397 2.02 11.31 7.74
C TYR A 397 2.98 11.65 6.59
N GLU A 398 2.55 11.60 5.34
CA GLU A 398 3.40 11.71 4.13
C GLU A 398 4.29 12.97 4.12
N SER A 399 3.76 14.09 4.61
CA SER A 399 4.47 15.37 4.70
C SER A 399 5.36 15.54 5.94
N LYS A 400 5.39 14.55 6.85
CA LYS A 400 6.20 14.60 8.06
C LYS A 400 7.59 14.05 7.81
N PHE A 401 8.55 14.63 8.52
CA PHE A 401 9.93 14.15 8.52
C PHE A 401 10.04 12.78 9.17
N GLN A 402 10.91 11.92 8.63
CA GLN A 402 11.07 10.53 9.08
C GLN A 402 11.42 10.46 10.57
N GLY A 403 12.20 11.41 11.10
CA GLY A 403 12.51 11.49 12.53
C GLY A 403 11.27 11.69 13.43
N GLN A 404 10.27 12.46 12.97
CA GLN A 404 9.06 12.75 13.74
C GLN A 404 8.07 11.57 13.81
N VAL A 405 8.17 10.64 12.85
CA VAL A 405 7.26 9.49 12.71
C VAL A 405 8.03 8.18 12.72
N LYS A 406 9.17 8.14 13.42
CA LYS A 406 9.99 6.93 13.55
C LYS A 406 9.20 5.70 14.03
N TRP A 407 8.23 5.91 14.93
CA TRP A 407 7.33 4.85 15.40
C TRP A 407 6.57 4.14 14.26
N LEU A 408 6.17 4.90 13.22
CA LEU A 408 5.46 4.37 12.06
C LEU A 408 6.42 3.58 11.17
N ILE A 409 7.61 4.13 10.92
CA ILE A 409 8.67 3.45 10.17
C ILE A 409 9.02 2.12 10.84
N ASP A 410 9.32 2.15 12.14
CA ASP A 410 9.65 0.94 12.92
C ASP A 410 8.48 -0.08 12.87
N CYS A 411 7.22 0.39 12.91
CA CYS A 411 6.05 -0.47 12.73
C CYS A 411 5.96 -1.12 11.34
N LEU A 412 6.19 -0.35 10.27
CA LEU A 412 6.13 -0.85 8.88
C LEU A 412 7.28 -1.83 8.60
N GLU A 413 8.48 -1.57 9.10
CA GLU A 413 9.61 -2.49 8.99
C GLU A 413 9.36 -3.79 9.75
N ASN A 414 8.84 -3.72 10.98
CA ASN A 414 8.46 -4.91 11.73
C ASN A 414 7.36 -5.72 11.01
N LEU A 415 6.43 -5.05 10.33
CA LEU A 415 5.39 -5.72 9.54
C LEU A 415 5.97 -6.48 8.35
N LEU A 416 6.93 -5.90 7.62
CA LEU A 416 7.63 -6.59 6.54
C LEU A 416 8.32 -7.88 7.03
N VAL A 417 8.98 -7.80 8.19
CA VAL A 417 9.60 -8.97 8.85
C VAL A 417 8.53 -9.98 9.26
N ALA A 418 7.44 -9.54 9.88
CA ALA A 418 6.35 -10.40 10.33
C ALA A 418 5.66 -11.14 9.17
N PHE A 419 5.37 -10.44 8.07
CA PHE A 419 4.79 -11.02 6.86
C PHE A 419 5.73 -12.06 6.25
N THR A 420 7.02 -11.76 6.19
CA THR A 420 8.01 -12.71 5.67
C THR A 420 8.12 -13.94 6.57
N ALA A 421 8.25 -13.77 7.89
CA ALA A 421 8.37 -14.88 8.83
C ALA A 421 7.12 -15.79 8.86
N ASN A 422 5.92 -15.23 8.65
CA ASN A 422 4.67 -15.98 8.81
C ASN A 422 4.06 -16.49 7.51
N PHE A 423 4.21 -15.76 6.40
CA PHE A 423 3.53 -16.04 5.13
C PHE A 423 4.47 -16.38 3.96
N SER A 424 5.79 -16.26 4.12
CA SER A 424 6.73 -16.67 3.08
C SER A 424 7.02 -18.18 3.12
N ARG A 425 7.75 -18.66 2.10
CA ARG A 425 8.27 -20.04 2.05
C ARG A 425 9.56 -20.22 2.85
N TYR A 426 10.17 -19.14 3.33
CA TYR A 426 11.42 -19.19 4.06
C TYR A 426 11.17 -19.53 5.53
N ASN A 427 12.03 -20.40 6.08
CA ASN A 427 11.97 -20.79 7.48
C ASN A 427 13.09 -20.11 8.27
N PHE A 428 12.72 -19.40 9.32
CA PHE A 428 13.62 -18.63 10.19
C PHE A 428 13.94 -19.35 11.50
N SER A 429 13.66 -20.65 11.61
CA SER A 429 13.89 -21.44 12.83
C SER A 429 15.35 -21.47 13.32
N HIS A 430 16.33 -21.10 12.49
CA HIS A 430 17.74 -21.01 12.87
C HIS A 430 18.09 -19.82 13.79
N ILE A 431 17.11 -18.95 14.08
CA ILE A 431 17.26 -17.76 14.93
C ILE A 431 16.88 -18.07 16.40
N GLN A 432 16.29 -19.24 16.65
CA GLN A 432 15.83 -19.68 17.96
C GLN A 432 16.96 -20.12 18.90
#